data_AF-A0A2M9HGY3-F1
#
_entry.id   AF-A0A2M9HGY3-F1
#
_cell.length_a   1.000
_cell.length_b   1.000
_cell.length_c   1.000
_cell.angle_alpha   90.00
_cell.angle_beta   90.00
_cell.angle_gamma   90.00
#
_symmetry.space_group_name_H-M   'P 1'
#
loop_
_entity.id
_entity.type
_entity.pdbx_description
1 polymer ?
#
loop_
_entity_poly.entity_id
_entity_poly.type
_entity_poly.pdbx_seq_one_letter_code
_entity_poly.pdbx_strand_id
1 'polypeptide(L)'
;MPMPEIFFLAGYSIYFSTLDREHGVHVHVARGGRRDLARFVLHEDGTVSLSHNHGKIPPKHIRLIHAALVRGFDEVVDAWRRLFGEDIHFDR
;
A
#
# COMPACT_ATOMS: atom_id res chain seq x y z
N MET A 1 8.69 14.86 2.11
CA MET A 1 7.24 14.68 1.98
C MET A 1 6.76 13.72 3.07
N PRO A 2 5.57 13.94 3.65
CA PRO A 2 5.03 13.03 4.65
C PRO A 2 4.73 11.67 4.03
N MET A 3 5.03 10.61 4.76
CA MET A 3 4.74 9.23 4.38
C MET A 3 3.88 8.65 5.51
N PRO A 4 2.56 8.87 5.46
CA PRO A 4 1.68 8.38 6.50
C PRO A 4 1.73 6.85 6.52
N GLU A 5 2.15 6.30 7.66
CA GLU A 5 2.10 4.87 7.90
C GLU A 5 0.63 4.47 8.09
N ILE A 6 0.21 3.44 7.36
CA ILE A 6 -1.12 2.84 7.46
C ILE A 6 -1.11 1.83 8.60
N PHE A 7 -0.12 0.92 8.58
CA PHE A 7 0.11 -0.06 9.63
C PHE A 7 1.53 -0.65 9.55
N PHE A 8 1.94 -1.33 10.61
CA PHE A 8 3.20 -2.07 10.69
C PHE A 8 2.93 -3.57 10.80
N LEU A 9 3.60 -4.38 9.98
CA LEU A 9 3.41 -5.83 9.96
C LEU A 9 4.72 -6.57 9.68
N ALA A 10 5.04 -7.54 10.54
CA ALA A 10 6.18 -8.45 10.38
C ALA A 10 7.53 -7.75 10.13
N GLY A 11 7.76 -6.58 10.73
CA GLY A 11 8.99 -5.81 10.54
C GLY A 11 8.96 -4.85 9.35
N TYR A 12 7.81 -4.68 8.69
CA TYR A 12 7.63 -3.81 7.54
C TYR A 12 6.61 -2.71 7.84
N SER A 13 6.97 -1.48 7.49
CA SER A 13 6.05 -0.34 7.49
C SER A 13 5.30 -0.31 6.17
N ILE A 14 3.99 -0.17 6.25
CA ILE A 14 3.08 -0.10 5.10
C ILE A 14 2.55 1.32 5.05
N TYR A 15 2.78 2.04 3.96
CA TYR A 15 2.60 3.49 3.91
C TYR A 15 2.09 3.98 2.55
N PHE A 16 1.47 5.17 2.56
CA PHE A 16 1.15 5.90 1.32
C PHE A 16 2.26 6.88 0.96
N SER A 17 2.46 7.07 -0.34
CA SER A 17 3.33 8.09 -0.89
C SER A 17 2.48 9.23 -1.45
N THR A 18 2.74 10.47 -1.03
CA THR A 18 2.04 11.65 -1.56
C THR A 18 2.30 11.89 -3.05
N LEU A 19 3.33 11.25 -3.61
CA LEU A 19 3.67 11.36 -5.04
C LEU A 19 2.72 10.55 -5.93
N ASP A 20 2.07 9.51 -5.38
CA ASP A 20 1.22 8.60 -6.13
C ASP A 20 -0.28 8.98 -6.00
N ARG A 21 -0.58 10.17 -5.48
CA ARG A 21 -1.97 10.65 -5.25
C ARG A 21 -2.85 10.58 -6.51
N GLU A 22 -2.29 10.92 -7.66
CA GLU A 22 -3.03 10.94 -8.94
C GLU A 22 -3.05 9.57 -9.63
N HIS A 23 -2.43 8.54 -9.03
CA HIS A 23 -2.34 7.16 -9.53
C HIS A 23 -3.19 6.20 -8.68
N GLY A 24 -4.18 6.73 -7.97
CA GLY A 24 -5.06 5.97 -7.10
C GLY A 24 -4.39 5.38 -5.85
N VAL A 25 -4.86 4.21 -5.40
CA VAL A 25 -4.50 3.66 -4.08
C VAL A 25 -3.27 2.76 -4.16
N HIS A 26 -2.10 3.39 -4.18
CA HIS A 26 -0.81 2.70 -4.13
C HIS A 26 -0.30 2.59 -2.71
N VAL A 27 0.02 1.36 -2.29
CA VAL A 27 0.54 1.05 -0.96
C VAL A 27 1.98 0.57 -1.08
N HIS A 28 2.88 1.23 -0.37
CA HIS A 28 4.31 0.93 -0.40
C HIS A 28 4.75 0.20 0.86
N VAL A 29 5.80 -0.60 0.70
CA VAL A 29 6.42 -1.36 1.78
C VAL A 29 7.83 -0.84 2.06
N ALA A 30 8.12 -0.54 3.32
CA ALA A 30 9.43 -0.15 3.82
C ALA A 30 9.92 -1.09 4.92
N ARG A 31 11.23 -1.10 5.18
CA ARG A 31 11.83 -1.78 6.34
C ARG A 31 13.07 -1.03 6.80
N GLY A 32 13.08 -0.60 8.06
CA GLY A 32 14.11 0.29 8.57
C GLY A 32 14.18 1.57 7.73
N GLY A 33 15.39 1.98 7.33
CA GLY A 33 15.58 3.16 6.47
C GLY A 33 15.27 2.97 4.98
N ARG A 34 14.98 1.73 4.53
CA ARG A 34 14.79 1.42 3.11
C ARG A 34 13.30 1.50 2.73
N ARG A 35 13.01 2.25 1.67
CA ARG A 35 11.65 2.56 1.16
C ARG A 35 11.40 1.90 -0.18
N ASP A 36 10.14 1.86 -0.61
CA ASP A 36 9.67 1.27 -1.88
C ASP A 36 10.24 -0.13 -2.16
N LEU A 37 10.29 -0.98 -1.13
CA LEU A 37 10.77 -2.36 -1.24
C LEU A 37 9.77 -3.24 -2.01
N ALA A 38 8.49 -2.95 -1.90
CA ALA A 38 7.44 -3.55 -2.70
C ALA A 38 6.29 -2.53 -2.79
N ARG A 39 5.45 -2.71 -3.81
CA ARG A 39 4.27 -1.88 -4.01
C ARG A 39 3.06 -2.74 -4.36
N PHE A 40 1.95 -2.45 -3.72
CA PHE A 40 0.64 -3.02 -4.01
C PHE A 40 -0.28 -1.94 -4.55
N VAL A 41 -1.19 -2.34 -5.43
CA VAL A 41 -2.24 -1.48 -5.97
C VAL A 41 -3.58 -2.08 -5.56
N LEU A 42 -4.42 -1.27 -4.94
CA LEU A 42 -5.82 -1.61 -4.67
C LEU A 42 -6.65 -1.17 -5.86
N HIS A 43 -7.61 -1.98 -6.28
CA HIS A 43 -8.46 -1.77 -7.46
C HIS A 43 -9.93 -1.57 -7.06
N GLU A 44 -10.70 -0.88 -7.89
CA GLU A 44 -12.12 -0.57 -7.62
C GLU A 44 -12.98 -1.82 -7.35
N ASP A 45 -12.63 -2.96 -7.95
CA ASP A 45 -13.33 -4.24 -7.79
C ASP A 45 -13.03 -4.97 -6.45
N GLY A 46 -12.26 -4.34 -5.57
CA GLY A 46 -11.85 -4.89 -4.27
C GLY A 46 -10.64 -5.80 -4.35
N THR A 47 -10.04 -5.99 -5.54
CA THR A 47 -8.82 -6.78 -5.68
C THR A 47 -7.57 -5.99 -5.30
N VAL A 48 -6.50 -6.71 -4.96
CA VAL A 48 -5.18 -6.15 -4.68
C VAL A 48 -4.16 -6.86 -5.55
N SER A 49 -3.31 -6.10 -6.24
CA SER A 49 -2.24 -6.66 -7.07
C SER A 49 -0.87 -6.21 -6.56
N LEU A 50 0.14 -7.06 -6.71
CA LEU A 50 1.54 -6.71 -6.47
C LEU A 50 2.09 -6.08 -7.74
N SER A 51 2.39 -4.77 -7.70
CA SER A 51 3.03 -4.07 -8.81
C SER A 51 4.51 -4.45 -8.93
N HIS A 52 5.25 -4.45 -7.82
CA HIS A 52 6.65 -4.87 -7.81
C HIS A 52 7.13 -5.33 -6.43
N ASN A 53 8.29 -6.01 -6.40
CA ASN A 53 9.02 -6.42 -5.20
C ASN A 53 10.54 -6.20 -5.38
N HIS A 54 10.95 -4.97 -5.65
CA HIS A 54 12.36 -4.61 -5.88
C HIS A 54 13.27 -4.89 -4.67
N GLY A 55 12.71 -4.80 -3.48
CA GLY A 55 13.37 -5.07 -2.20
C GLY A 55 13.64 -6.54 -1.93
N LYS A 56 13.19 -7.45 -2.82
CA LYS A 56 13.33 -8.90 -2.69
C LYS A 56 12.78 -9.40 -1.35
N ILE A 57 11.64 -8.85 -0.93
CA ILE A 57 10.93 -9.30 0.28
C ILE A 57 10.60 -10.79 0.12
N PRO A 58 10.88 -11.64 1.13
CA PRO A 58 10.60 -13.06 1.05
C PRO A 58 9.12 -13.32 0.68
N PRO A 59 8.84 -14.30 -0.20
CA PRO A 59 7.47 -14.57 -0.67
C PRO A 59 6.45 -14.80 0.44
N LYS A 60 6.87 -15.39 1.57
CA LYS A 60 6.00 -15.58 2.75
C LYS A 60 5.50 -14.26 3.34
N HIS A 61 6.34 -13.23 3.37
CA HIS A 61 5.96 -11.91 3.88
C HIS A 61 5.16 -11.12 2.85
N ILE A 62 5.47 -11.24 1.56
CA ILE A 62 4.62 -10.68 0.49
C ILE A 62 3.20 -11.21 0.59
N ARG A 63 3.02 -12.54 0.73
CA ARG A 63 1.70 -13.15 0.90
C ARG A 63 0.99 -12.67 2.17
N LEU A 64 1.72 -12.50 3.27
CA LEU A 64 1.16 -12.02 4.53
C LEU A 64 0.67 -10.57 4.41
N ILE A 65 1.49 -9.67 3.85
CA ILE A 65 1.13 -8.26 3.62
C ILE A 65 -0.04 -8.17 2.66
N HIS A 66 0.00 -8.92 1.55
CA HIS A 66 -1.09 -8.96 0.58
C HIS A 66 -2.40 -9.40 1.24
N ALA A 67 -2.39 -10.48 2.03
CA ALA A 67 -3.57 -10.95 2.71
C ALA A 67 -4.10 -9.96 3.76
N ALA A 68 -3.22 -9.16 4.39
CA ALA A 68 -3.64 -8.08 5.27
C ALA A 68 -4.34 -6.95 4.50
N LEU A 69 -3.78 -6.54 3.35
CA LEU A 69 -4.39 -5.52 2.50
C LEU A 69 -5.74 -5.95 1.94
N VAL A 70 -5.88 -7.20 1.48
CA VAL A 70 -7.17 -7.73 1.00
C VAL A 70 -8.22 -7.77 2.11
N ARG A 71 -7.84 -8.19 3.33
CA ARG A 71 -8.79 -8.25 4.46
C ARG A 71 -9.18 -6.88 5.00
N GLY A 72 -8.25 -5.92 4.97
CA GLY A 72 -8.46 -4.54 5.44
C GLY A 72 -8.71 -3.57 4.29
N PHE A 73 -9.23 -4.03 3.15
CA PHE A 73 -9.33 -3.23 1.93
C PHE A 73 -10.06 -1.89 2.18
N ASP A 74 -11.27 -1.96 2.74
CA ASP A 74 -12.08 -0.78 3.02
C ASP A 74 -11.39 0.18 4.01
N GLU A 75 -10.73 -0.36 5.03
CA GLU A 75 -10.00 0.42 6.04
C GLU A 75 -8.81 1.18 5.42
N VAL A 76 -8.11 0.55 4.47
CA VAL A 76 -7.00 1.15 3.73
C VAL A 76 -7.52 2.24 2.78
N VAL A 77 -8.60 1.99 2.06
CA VAL A 77 -9.25 2.98 1.18
C VAL A 77 -9.74 4.18 1.98
N ASP A 78 -10.37 3.96 3.13
CA ASP A 78 -10.81 5.05 4.00
C ASP A 78 -9.63 5.82 4.61
N ALA A 79 -8.52 5.15 4.91
CA ALA A 79 -7.29 5.83 5.33
C ALA A 79 -6.74 6.72 4.21
N TRP A 80 -6.76 6.24 2.97
CA TRP A 80 -6.36 7.03 1.81
C TRP A 80 -7.26 8.27 1.66
N ARG A 81 -8.59 8.10 1.72
CA ARG A 81 -9.57 9.20 1.62
C ARG A 81 -9.35 10.27 2.67
N ARG A 82 -9.13 9.86 3.93
CA ARG A 82 -8.83 10.79 5.05
C ARG A 82 -7.56 11.61 4.82
N LEU A 83 -6.59 11.08 4.09
CA LEU A 83 -5.28 11.72 3.88
C LEU A 83 -5.23 12.58 2.61
N PHE A 84 -5.89 12.15 1.53
CA PHE A 84 -5.76 12.77 0.21
C PHE A 84 -7.05 13.43 -0.31
N GLY A 85 -8.22 13.10 0.28
CA GLY A 85 -9.53 13.59 -0.10
C GLY A 85 -10.47 12.48 -0.60
N GLU A 86 -11.75 12.82 -0.76
CA GLU A 86 -12.80 11.88 -1.19
C GLU A 86 -12.78 11.55 -2.69
N ASP A 87 -12.08 12.36 -3.50
CA ASP A 87 -11.99 12.19 -4.96
C ASP A 87 -10.94 11.12 -5.31
N ILE A 88 -11.26 9.88 -4.95
CA ILE A 88 -10.41 8.72 -5.19
C ILE A 88 -10.57 8.26 -6.64
N HIS A 89 -9.45 8.14 -7.34
CA HIS A 89 -9.37 7.42 -8.60
C HIS A 89 -8.74 6.04 -8.34
N PHE A 90 -9.15 5.02 -9.07
CA PHE A 90 -8.46 3.74 -9.09
C PHE A 90 -7.80 3.57 -10.45
N ASP A 91 -6.53 3.16 -10.47
CA ASP A 91 -5.86 2.77 -11.71
C ASP A 91 -6.64 1.60 -12.33
N ARG A 92 -6.99 1.72 -13.61
CA ARG A 92 -7.83 0.77 -14.35
C ARG A 92 -7.11 -0.54 -14.70
#